data_AF-A0A921Q5C2-F1
#
_entry.id   AF-A0A921Q5C2-F1
#
_cell.length_a   1.000
_cell.length_b   1.000
_cell.length_c   1.000
_cell.angle_alpha   90.00
_cell.angle_beta   90.00
_cell.angle_gamma   90.00
#
_symmetry.space_group_name_H-M   'P 1'
#
loop_
_entity.id
_entity.type
_entity.pdbx_description
1 polymer ?
#
loop_
_entity_poly.entity_id
_entity_poly.type
_entity_poly.pdbx_seq_one_letter_code
_entity_poly.pdbx_strand_id
1 'polypeptide(L)'
;MRRSTALKAAAAAAALLVLLSLTAAYMSYWERMEEEIHGMFMEYKARCNKTYNSTTGEEEYRYAVFEENFRRGYRVSVCIFGDMTSEEVSAWKPGALPFEKGRIIRWPAAAGSPSAGGRREQWPR
;
A
#
# COMPACT_ATOMS: atom_id res chain seq x y z
N MET A 1 49.30 8.85 -26.88
CA MET A 1 47.84 8.76 -27.16
C MET A 1 47.15 7.57 -26.49
N ARG A 2 47.64 6.33 -26.60
CA ARG A 2 46.97 5.10 -26.08
C ARG A 2 46.67 5.07 -24.56
N ARG A 3 47.47 5.71 -23.72
CA ARG A 3 47.24 5.78 -22.26
C ARG A 3 46.03 6.66 -21.90
N SER A 4 45.78 7.71 -22.68
CA SER A 4 44.66 8.64 -22.44
C SER A 4 43.31 8.02 -22.80
N THR A 5 43.27 7.22 -23.86
CA THR A 5 42.06 6.46 -24.24
C THR A 5 41.77 5.34 -23.25
N ALA A 6 42.80 4.66 -22.74
CA ALA A 6 42.63 3.64 -21.70
C ALA A 6 42.08 4.23 -20.38
N LEU A 7 42.59 5.40 -19.95
CA LEU A 7 42.07 6.10 -18.76
C LEU A 7 40.62 6.54 -18.93
N LYS A 8 40.25 7.10 -20.10
CA LYS A 8 38.86 7.48 -20.39
C LYS A 8 37.93 6.28 -20.45
N ALA A 9 38.38 5.17 -21.04
CA ALA A 9 37.61 3.93 -21.10
C ALA A 9 37.42 3.31 -19.70
N ALA A 10 38.46 3.30 -18.87
CA ALA A 10 38.37 2.83 -17.49
C ALA A 10 37.42 3.69 -16.64
N ALA A 11 37.47 5.02 -16.79
CA ALA A 11 36.56 5.93 -16.11
C ALA A 11 35.10 5.73 -16.56
N ALA A 12 34.86 5.54 -17.86
CA ALA A 12 33.53 5.26 -18.38
C ALA A 12 33.01 3.89 -17.88
N ALA A 13 33.85 2.86 -17.86
CA ALA A 13 33.49 1.56 -17.31
C ALA A 13 33.15 1.64 -15.82
N ALA A 14 33.95 2.39 -15.03
CA ALA A 14 33.66 2.63 -13.62
C ALA A 14 32.33 3.38 -13.43
N ALA A 15 32.05 4.41 -14.24
CA ALA A 15 30.78 5.13 -14.19
C ALA A 15 29.58 4.23 -14.53
N LEU A 16 29.72 3.34 -15.53
CA LEU A 16 28.68 2.36 -15.87
C LEU A 16 28.43 1.37 -14.73
N LEU A 17 29.49 0.89 -14.07
CA LEU A 17 29.36 0.01 -12.91
C LEU A 17 28.65 0.69 -11.73
N VAL A 18 28.91 1.97 -11.50
CA VAL A 18 28.21 2.76 -10.47
C VAL A 18 26.73 2.95 -10.81
N LEU A 19 26.40 3.22 -12.07
CA LEU A 19 25.00 3.34 -12.50
C LEU A 19 24.26 2.00 -12.34
N LEU A 20 24.88 0.89 -12.76
CA LEU A 20 24.33 -0.45 -12.59
C LEU A 20 24.09 -0.80 -11.12
N SER A 21 25.06 -0.56 -10.24
CA SER A 21 24.89 -0.83 -8.81
C SER A 21 23.81 0.04 -8.18
N LEU A 22 23.70 1.31 -8.58
CA LEU A 22 22.64 2.19 -8.11
C LEU A 22 21.25 1.71 -8.57
N THR A 23 21.12 1.29 -9.83
CA THR A 23 19.85 0.72 -10.33
C THR A 23 19.48 -0.56 -9.60
N ALA A 24 20.43 -1.46 -9.34
CA ALA A 24 20.16 -2.69 -8.59
C ALA A 24 19.74 -2.41 -7.14
N ALA A 25 20.39 -1.44 -6.48
CA ALA A 25 20.02 -1.04 -5.12
C ALA A 25 18.62 -0.39 -5.07
N TYR A 26 18.27 0.43 -6.07
CA TYR A 26 16.94 1.02 -6.18
C TYR A 26 15.85 -0.04 -6.37
N MET A 27 16.06 -1.00 -7.29
CA MET A 27 15.12 -2.09 -7.52
C MET A 27 14.93 -2.95 -6.26
N SER A 28 16.02 -3.32 -5.58
CA SER A 28 15.94 -4.11 -4.34
C SER A 28 15.23 -3.36 -3.20
N TYR A 29 15.43 -2.05 -3.09
CA TYR A 29 14.70 -1.22 -2.12
C TYR A 29 13.20 -1.19 -2.44
N TRP A 30 12.86 -1.02 -3.73
CA TRP A 30 11.48 -1.00 -4.19
C TRP A 30 10.76 -2.32 -3.95
N GLU A 31 11.39 -3.45 -4.33
CA GLU A 31 10.86 -4.81 -4.10
C GLU A 31 10.57 -5.04 -2.62
N ARG A 32 11.50 -4.68 -1.72
CA ARG A 32 11.28 -4.79 -0.28
C ARG A 32 10.12 -3.93 0.23
N MET A 33 9.97 -2.72 -0.30
CA MET A 33 8.88 -1.84 0.09
C MET A 33 7.53 -2.38 -0.41
N GLU A 34 7.49 -2.93 -1.63
CA GLU A 34 6.31 -3.55 -2.21
C GLU A 34 5.90 -4.79 -1.42
N GLU A 35 6.84 -5.65 -1.04
CA GLU A 35 6.60 -6.80 -0.14
C GLU A 35 6.05 -6.36 1.22
N GLU A 36 6.57 -5.28 1.80
CA GLU A 36 6.09 -4.72 3.06
C GLU A 36 4.63 -4.23 2.93
N ILE A 37 4.33 -3.46 1.89
CA ILE A 37 2.96 -2.95 1.63
C ILE A 37 1.99 -4.10 1.37
N HIS A 38 2.40 -5.11 0.61
CA HIS A 38 1.59 -6.30 0.36
C HIS A 38 1.31 -7.08 1.65
N GLY A 39 2.32 -7.25 2.51
CA GLY A 39 2.16 -7.84 3.84
C GLY A 39 1.16 -7.06 4.70
N MET A 40 1.24 -5.72 4.68
CA MET A 40 0.28 -4.86 5.39
C MET A 40 -1.14 -4.97 4.83
N PHE A 41 -1.31 -5.14 3.51
CA PHE A 41 -2.61 -5.38 2.90
C PHE A 41 -3.23 -6.70 3.34
N MET A 42 -2.41 -7.76 3.45
CA MET A 42 -2.88 -9.06 3.93
C MET A 42 -3.25 -9.03 5.41
N GLU A 43 -2.46 -8.36 6.24
CA GLU A 43 -2.80 -8.13 7.65
C GLU A 43 -4.08 -7.30 7.79
N TYR A 44 -4.24 -6.24 6.98
CA TYR A 44 -5.45 -5.43 6.90
C TYR A 44 -6.67 -6.27 6.55
N LYS A 45 -6.60 -7.09 5.48
CA LYS A 45 -7.68 -8.00 5.07
C LYS A 45 -8.08 -8.93 6.20
N ALA A 46 -7.11 -9.56 6.86
CA ALA A 46 -7.36 -10.47 7.97
C ALA A 46 -8.03 -9.73 9.15
N ARG A 47 -7.52 -8.56 9.52
CA ARG A 47 -8.03 -7.75 10.63
C ARG A 47 -9.44 -7.24 10.39
N CYS A 48 -9.76 -6.85 9.16
CA CYS A 48 -11.08 -6.35 8.76
C CYS A 48 -12.01 -7.45 8.24
N ASN A 49 -11.57 -8.72 8.26
CA ASN A 49 -12.29 -9.88 7.73
C ASN A 49 -12.80 -9.66 6.28
N LYS A 50 -11.95 -9.06 5.44
CA LYS A 50 -12.26 -8.79 4.03
C LYS A 50 -11.80 -9.94 3.14
N THR A 51 -12.70 -10.35 2.25
CA THR A 51 -12.43 -11.32 1.19
C THR A 51 -12.89 -10.73 -0.13
N TYR A 52 -12.00 -10.73 -1.12
CA TYR A 52 -12.26 -10.24 -2.46
C TYR A 52 -12.19 -11.41 -3.44
N ASN A 53 -12.85 -11.25 -4.58
CA ASN A 53 -12.76 -12.23 -5.65
C ASN A 53 -11.50 -11.96 -6.50
N SER A 54 -10.55 -12.89 -6.43
CA SER A 54 -9.31 -12.83 -7.20
C SER A 54 -9.54 -13.03 -8.71
N THR A 55 -10.59 -13.74 -9.12
CA THR A 55 -10.86 -14.04 -10.55
C THR A 55 -11.38 -12.83 -11.32
N THR A 56 -11.94 -11.83 -10.63
CA THR A 56 -12.54 -10.63 -11.24
C THR A 56 -11.63 -9.40 -11.22
N GLY A 57 -10.39 -9.55 -10.74
CA GLY A 57 -9.47 -8.41 -10.53
C GLY A 57 -9.92 -7.44 -9.43
N GLU A 58 -10.90 -7.85 -8.60
CA GLU A 58 -11.40 -7.03 -7.49
C GLU A 58 -10.30 -6.87 -6.43
N GLU A 59 -9.58 -7.94 -6.13
CA GLU A 59 -8.47 -7.90 -5.18
C GLU A 59 -7.33 -6.99 -5.65
N GLU A 60 -7.00 -7.01 -6.94
CA GLU A 60 -5.98 -6.15 -7.55
C GLU A 60 -6.39 -4.68 -7.51
N TYR A 61 -7.66 -4.38 -7.81
CA TYR A 61 -8.21 -3.04 -7.67
C TYR A 61 -8.17 -2.55 -6.22
N ARG A 62 -8.63 -3.37 -5.27
CA ARG A 62 -8.64 -3.04 -3.83
C ARG A 62 -7.24 -2.87 -3.27
N TYR A 63 -6.27 -3.66 -3.74
CA TYR A 63 -4.86 -3.50 -3.41
C TYR A 63 -4.29 -2.18 -3.95
N ALA A 64 -4.59 -1.81 -5.20
CA ALA A 64 -4.12 -0.56 -5.79
C ALA A 64 -4.63 0.67 -5.01
N VAL A 65 -5.91 0.67 -4.63
CA VAL A 65 -6.49 1.73 -3.79
C VAL A 65 -5.84 1.77 -2.41
N PHE A 66 -5.59 0.59 -1.81
CA PHE A 66 -4.89 0.49 -0.53
C PHE A 66 -3.47 1.03 -0.59
N GLU A 67 -2.70 0.66 -1.62
CA GLU A 67 -1.35 1.12 -1.83
C GLU A 67 -1.30 2.64 -2.03
N GLU A 68 -2.21 3.21 -2.82
CA GLU A 68 -2.31 4.65 -3.02
C GLU A 68 -2.60 5.38 -1.69
N ASN A 69 -3.56 4.88 -0.92
CA ASN A 69 -3.90 5.43 0.39
C ASN A 69 -2.72 5.33 1.37
N PHE A 70 -1.98 4.22 1.35
CA PHE A 70 -0.76 4.03 2.14
C PHE A 70 0.32 5.05 1.77
N ARG A 71 0.63 5.21 0.47
CA ARG A 71 1.63 6.17 -0.04
C ARG A 71 1.29 7.61 0.27
N ARG A 72 0.00 7.98 0.29
CA ARG A 72 -0.47 9.31 0.68
C ARG A 72 -0.20 9.65 2.16
N GLY A 73 0.34 8.71 2.93
CA GLY A 73 0.69 8.92 4.33
C GLY A 73 -0.53 8.84 5.24
N TYR A 74 -1.67 8.33 4.74
CA TYR A 74 -2.70 7.84 5.62
C TYR A 74 -2.08 6.65 6.34
N ARG A 75 -1.83 6.78 7.65
CA ARG A 75 -1.53 5.60 8.45
C ARG A 75 -2.76 4.71 8.34
N VAL A 76 -2.67 3.70 7.47
CA VAL A 76 -3.68 2.63 7.30
C VAL A 76 -3.81 1.77 8.57
N SER A 77 -3.13 2.18 9.65
CA SER A 77 -3.53 1.92 11.01
C SER A 77 -4.99 2.34 11.23
N VAL A 78 -5.88 1.36 10.98
CA VAL A 78 -7.21 1.22 11.60
C VAL A 78 -8.36 2.00 10.95
N CYS A 79 -8.49 1.98 9.62
CA CYS A 79 -9.78 2.32 9.00
C CYS A 79 -10.22 1.20 8.05
N ILE A 80 -11.46 0.71 8.22
CA ILE A 80 -12.17 -0.24 7.34
C ILE A 80 -12.31 0.22 5.87
N PHE A 81 -11.81 1.42 5.57
CA PHE A 81 -11.86 2.10 4.29
C PHE A 81 -10.49 2.12 3.58
N GLY A 82 -9.47 1.42 4.11
CA GLY A 82 -8.10 1.50 3.55
C GLY A 82 -8.03 1.20 2.05
N ASP A 83 -8.92 0.34 1.57
CA ASP A 83 -9.14 -0.12 0.19
C ASP A 83 -10.27 0.60 -0.55
N MET A 84 -10.78 1.71 0.00
CA MET A 84 -11.89 2.47 -0.58
C MET A 84 -11.43 3.85 -1.07
N THR A 85 -11.98 4.27 -2.20
CA THR A 85 -11.81 5.63 -2.68
C THR A 85 -12.65 6.62 -1.86
N SER A 86 -12.37 7.91 -1.98
CA SER A 86 -13.15 8.93 -1.27
C SER A 86 -14.61 8.95 -1.71
N GLU A 87 -14.87 8.63 -2.98
CA GLU A 87 -16.19 8.52 -3.58
C GLU A 87 -16.94 7.32 -3.00
N GLU A 88 -16.30 6.16 -2.89
CA GLU A 88 -16.90 4.95 -2.31
C GLU A 88 -17.22 5.16 -0.83
N VAL A 89 -16.33 5.80 -0.07
CA VAL A 89 -16.58 6.17 1.34
C VAL A 89 -17.78 7.11 1.44
N SER A 90 -17.87 8.11 0.55
CA SER A 90 -18.97 9.09 0.54
C SER A 90 -20.30 8.47 0.14
N ALA A 91 -20.31 7.55 -0.81
CA ALA A 91 -21.50 6.81 -1.23
C ALA A 91 -22.02 5.89 -0.13
N TRP A 92 -21.11 5.23 0.59
CA TRP A 92 -21.45 4.33 1.69
C TRP A 92 -21.89 5.08 2.96
N LYS A 93 -21.24 6.20 3.28
CA LYS A 93 -21.57 7.04 4.42
C LYS A 93 -21.54 8.52 4.04
N PRO A 94 -22.66 9.07 3.54
CA PRO A 94 -22.76 10.49 3.20
C PRO A 94 -22.37 11.37 4.39
N GLY A 95 -21.42 12.29 4.18
CA GLY A 95 -20.90 13.19 5.21
C GLY A 95 -19.75 12.61 6.06
N ALA A 96 -19.29 11.38 5.79
CA ALA A 96 -17.99 10.93 6.28
C ALA A 96 -16.89 11.78 5.65
N LEU A 97 -16.05 12.43 6.46
CA LEU A 97 -14.90 13.16 5.94
C LEU A 97 -13.87 12.15 5.42
N PRO A 98 -13.51 12.20 4.12
CA PRO A 98 -12.45 11.35 3.60
C PRO A 98 -11.14 11.74 4.27
N PHE A 99 -10.40 10.71 4.65
CA PHE A 99 -9.03 10.68 5.18
C PHE A 99 -8.36 12.05 5.29
N GLU A 100 -8.46 12.67 6.46
CA GLU A 100 -7.75 13.91 6.73
C GLU A 100 -6.31 13.57 7.12
N LYS A 101 -5.34 14.14 6.40
CA LYS A 101 -3.91 13.88 6.58
C LYS A 101 -3.51 14.12 8.05
N GLY A 102 -3.06 13.06 8.74
CA GLY A 102 -2.59 13.13 10.13
C GLY A 102 -3.64 12.88 11.22
N ARG A 103 -4.93 12.64 10.87
CA ARG A 103 -5.95 12.29 11.86
C ARG A 103 -5.94 10.77 12.10
N ILE A 104 -5.44 10.32 13.25
CA ILE A 104 -5.63 8.94 13.72
C ILE A 104 -7.11 8.81 14.12
N ILE A 105 -7.92 8.10 13.32
CA ILE A 105 -9.24 7.66 13.80
C ILE A 105 -8.98 6.52 14.79
N ARG A 106 -8.85 6.86 16.08
CA ARG A 106 -8.74 5.87 17.15
C ARG A 106 -10.09 5.18 17.32
N TRP A 107 -10.11 3.86 17.18
CA TRP A 107 -11.31 3.06 17.46
C TRP A 107 -11.80 3.32 18.90
N PRO A 108 -13.10 3.57 19.13
CA PRO A 108 -13.64 3.59 20.48
C PRO A 108 -13.54 2.17 21.05
N ALA A 109 -12.79 2.00 22.14
CA ALA A 109 -12.58 0.71 22.82
C ALA A 109 -13.86 0.04 23.38
N ALA A 110 -15.06 0.51 23.01
CA ALA A 110 -16.34 0.14 23.61
C ALA A 110 -17.49 -0.06 22.61
N ALA A 111 -17.22 -0.26 21.31
CA ALA A 111 -18.23 -0.80 20.39
C ALA A 111 -17.86 -2.27 20.15
N GLY A 112 -18.62 -3.16 20.79
CA GLY A 112 -18.31 -4.58 20.96
C GLY A 112 -17.86 -5.28 19.68
N SER A 113 -16.82 -6.11 19.84
CA SER A 113 -16.57 -7.23 18.93
C SER A 113 -17.89 -7.96 18.68
N PRO A 114 -18.33 -8.17 17.43
CA PRO A 114 -19.46 -9.03 17.17
C PRO A 114 -19.03 -10.44 17.57
N SER A 115 -19.40 -10.85 18.78
CA SER A 115 -19.40 -12.24 19.18
C SER A 115 -20.14 -13.02 18.11
N ALA A 116 -19.49 -14.09 17.62
CA ALA A 116 -20.05 -15.05 16.70
C ALA A 116 -21.53 -15.35 17.04
N GLY A 117 -22.48 -14.82 16.26
CA GLY A 117 -23.90 -15.18 16.43
C GLY A 117 -24.97 -14.11 16.18
N GLY A 118 -24.63 -12.83 16.00
CA GLY A 118 -25.65 -11.79 15.79
C GLY A 118 -25.42 -11.00 14.50
N ARG A 119 -26.37 -11.06 13.56
CA ARG A 119 -26.47 -10.30 12.29
C ARG A 119 -25.13 -9.83 11.72
N ARG A 120 -24.63 -10.56 10.70
CA ARG A 120 -23.59 -10.07 9.79
C ARG A 120 -24.00 -8.68 9.27
N GLU A 121 -23.44 -7.63 9.84
CA GLU A 121 -23.28 -6.36 9.12
C GLU A 121 -22.48 -6.74 7.88
N GLN A 122 -23.15 -6.81 6.74
CA GLN A 122 -22.49 -7.02 5.46
C GLN A 122 -21.72 -5.74 5.19
N TRP A 123 -20.42 -5.79 5.52
CA TRP A 123 -19.48 -4.76 5.11
C TRP A 123 -19.57 -4.60 3.59
N PRO A 124 -19.45 -3.37 3.07
CA PRO A 124 -19.37 -3.16 1.62
C PRO A 124 -18.19 -4.00 1.10
N ARG A 125 -18.46 -4.81 0.06
CA ARG A 125 -17.44 -5.56 -0.67
C ARG A 125 -16.66 -4.61 -1.58
#